data_AF-A0A0E0ASC1-F1
#
_entry.id   AF-A0A0E0ASC1-F1
#
_cell.length_a   1.000
_cell.length_b   1.000
_cell.length_c   1.000
_cell.angle_alpha   90.00
_cell.angle_beta   90.00
_cell.angle_gamma   90.00
#
_symmetry.space_group_name_H-M   'P 1'
#
loop_
_entity.id
_entity.type
_entity.pdbx_description
1 polymer ?
#
loop_
_entity_poly.entity_id
_entity_poly.type
_entity_poly.pdbx_seq_one_letter_code
_entity_poly.pdbx_strand_id
1 'polypeptide(L)'
;MWIANIGDSRAVVCERGAANQLTVDHEPHTINERKRIEKQGGFVSTFPGDVPRVNGQLAVARAFGDQSLKAHLSSEPDVKHVPINSSVEFVILASDGLWKVIKNQEAVDLVKSIKDPQAAAKRLTSEALAKR
;
A
#
# COMPACT_ATOMS: atom_id res chain seq x y z
N MET A 1 16.11 -8.62 -3.33
CA MET A 1 14.64 -8.88 -3.30
C MET A 1 13.98 -7.94 -4.29
N TRP A 2 13.08 -8.45 -5.14
CA TRP A 2 12.30 -7.63 -6.06
C TRP A 2 10.87 -7.50 -5.55
N ILE A 3 10.31 -6.30 -5.62
CA ILE A 3 8.92 -6.02 -5.24
C ILE A 3 8.25 -5.30 -6.40
N ALA A 4 7.06 -5.77 -6.76
CA ALA A 4 6.19 -5.14 -7.74
C ALA A 4 4.83 -4.86 -7.07
N ASN A 5 4.38 -3.61 -7.06
CA ASN A 5 3.10 -3.22 -6.47
C ASN A 5 2.14 -2.69 -7.52
N ILE A 6 0.86 -3.04 -7.36
CA ILE A 6 -0.29 -2.46 -8.06
C ILE A 6 -1.41 -2.34 -7.02
N GLY A 7 -1.97 -1.15 -6.88
CA GLY A 7 -2.98 -0.84 -5.85
C GLY A 7 -2.41 -0.13 -4.62
N ASP A 8 -3.15 -0.20 -3.52
CA ASP A 8 -2.89 0.49 -2.25
C ASP A 8 -2.47 -0.48 -1.12
N SER A 9 -2.14 -1.72 -1.47
CA SER A 9 -1.36 -2.58 -0.58
C SER A 9 0.07 -2.03 -0.45
N ARG A 10 0.71 -2.30 0.68
CA ARG A 10 2.03 -1.74 1.00
C ARG A 10 2.98 -2.77 1.57
N ALA A 11 4.25 -2.65 1.16
CA ALA A 11 5.37 -3.36 1.73
C ALA A 11 6.25 -2.41 2.55
N VAL A 12 6.60 -2.82 3.76
CA VAL A 12 7.50 -2.09 4.67
C VAL A 12 8.60 -3.04 5.13
N VAL A 13 9.87 -2.63 5.02
CA VAL A 13 11.00 -3.35 5.61
C VAL A 13 11.33 -2.78 6.99
N CYS A 14 11.66 -3.66 7.93
CA CYS A 14 12.41 -3.29 9.11
C CYS A 14 13.91 -3.38 8.80
N GLU A 15 14.58 -2.23 8.80
CA GLU A 15 16.02 -2.13 8.61
C GLU A 15 16.65 -1.46 9.83
N ARG A 16 17.47 -2.19 10.59
CA ARG A 16 18.08 -1.72 11.86
C ARG A 16 17.04 -1.13 12.83
N GLY A 17 15.88 -1.78 12.94
CA GLY A 17 14.76 -1.38 13.77
C GLY A 17 13.89 -0.25 13.20
N ALA A 18 14.25 0.34 12.06
CA ALA A 18 13.50 1.43 11.42
C ALA A 18 12.63 0.92 10.28
N ALA A 19 11.41 1.46 10.19
CA ALA A 19 10.46 1.12 9.14
C ALA A 19 10.72 1.94 7.87
N ASN A 20 11.05 1.26 6.78
CA ASN A 20 11.21 1.86 5.46
C ASN A 20 10.16 1.31 4.49
N GLN A 21 9.36 2.19 3.90
CA GLN A 21 8.36 1.79 2.90
C GLN A 21 9.04 1.45 1.57
N LEU A 22 8.69 0.31 1.00
CA LEU A 22 9.29 -0.21 -0.23
C LEU A 22 8.43 0.05 -1.46
N THR A 23 7.11 0.15 -1.31
CA THR A 23 6.13 0.31 -2.39
C THR A 23 5.57 1.73 -2.42
N VAL A 24 5.08 2.13 -3.58
CA VAL A 24 4.25 3.34 -3.74
C VAL A 24 2.80 2.90 -3.72
N ASP A 25 1.97 3.57 -2.91
CA ASP A 25 0.54 3.30 -2.84
C ASP A 25 -0.13 4.07 -3.98
N HIS A 26 -0.87 3.36 -4.83
CA HIS A 26 -1.46 3.93 -6.04
C HIS A 26 -2.79 4.62 -5.74
N GLU A 27 -2.75 5.65 -4.91
CA GLU A 27 -3.95 6.40 -4.54
C GLU A 27 -4.35 7.39 -5.66
N PRO A 28 -5.64 7.50 -6.02
CA PRO A 28 -6.10 8.33 -7.15
C PRO A 28 -5.71 9.80 -7.06
N HIS A 29 -5.57 10.34 -5.86
CA HIS A 29 -5.31 11.77 -5.66
C HIS A 29 -3.82 12.15 -5.68
N THR A 30 -2.92 11.17 -5.74
CA THR A 30 -1.48 11.46 -5.89
C THR A 30 -1.22 12.20 -7.20
N ILE A 31 -0.27 13.14 -7.18
CA ILE A 31 -0.02 14.05 -8.31
C ILE A 31 0.21 13.29 -9.63
N ASN A 32 0.98 12.21 -9.58
CA ASN A 32 1.32 11.43 -10.77
C ASN A 32 0.11 10.65 -11.29
N GLU A 33 -0.62 9.96 -10.42
CA GLU A 33 -1.79 9.16 -10.83
C GLU A 33 -2.92 10.06 -11.32
N ARG A 34 -3.23 11.14 -10.61
CA ARG A 34 -4.26 12.10 -10.99
C ARG A 34 -3.99 12.69 -12.39
N LYS A 35 -2.76 13.15 -12.64
CA LYS A 35 -2.36 13.66 -13.96
C LYS A 35 -2.52 12.62 -15.07
N ARG A 36 -2.16 11.35 -14.81
CA ARG A 36 -2.31 10.27 -15.77
C ARG A 36 -3.78 10.01 -16.11
N ILE A 37 -4.63 9.92 -15.07
CA ILE A 37 -6.07 9.70 -15.19
C ILE A 37 -6.72 10.83 -16.01
N GLU A 38 -6.45 12.09 -15.64
CA GLU A 38 -7.03 13.27 -16.29
C GLU A 38 -6.54 13.42 -17.74
N LYS A 39 -5.27 13.11 -18.03
CA LYS A 39 -4.73 13.09 -19.40
C LYS A 39 -5.45 12.06 -20.30
N GLN A 40 -5.97 10.98 -19.72
CA GLN A 40 -6.71 9.94 -20.44
C GLN A 40 -8.22 10.26 -20.56
N GLY A 41 -8.66 11.43 -20.10
CA GLY A 41 -10.08 11.84 -20.14
C GLY A 41 -10.91 11.36 -18.94
N GLY A 42 -10.27 10.74 -17.94
CA GLY A 42 -10.89 10.37 -16.68
C GLY A 42 -10.90 11.53 -15.68
N PHE A 43 -11.43 11.29 -14.49
CA PHE A 43 -11.41 12.25 -13.40
C PHE A 43 -11.21 11.57 -12.05
N VAL A 44 -10.81 12.36 -11.05
CA VAL A 44 -10.75 11.94 -9.65
C VAL A 44 -11.75 12.76 -8.86
N SER A 45 -12.69 12.08 -8.20
CA SER A 45 -13.73 12.72 -7.39
C SER A 45 -13.71 12.20 -5.97
N THR A 46 -14.01 13.08 -5.00
CA THR A 46 -14.16 12.75 -3.59
C THR A 46 -15.54 13.19 -3.14
N PHE A 47 -16.38 12.25 -2.70
CA PHE A 47 -17.67 12.58 -2.10
C PHE A 47 -17.47 13.01 -0.63
N PRO A 48 -18.37 13.85 -0.06
CA PRO A 48 -18.29 14.22 1.35
C PRO A 48 -18.24 12.99 2.26
N GLY A 49 -17.18 12.88 3.07
CA GLY A 49 -16.97 11.73 3.97
C GLY A 49 -16.42 10.46 3.30
N ASP A 50 -16.04 10.50 2.03
CA ASP A 50 -15.48 9.36 1.28
C ASP A 50 -14.02 9.61 0.89
N VAL A 51 -13.39 8.58 0.31
CA VAL A 51 -12.04 8.63 -0.24
C VAL A 51 -12.04 9.05 -1.71
N PRO A 52 -10.92 9.58 -2.25
CA PRO A 52 -10.80 9.88 -3.68
C PRO A 52 -10.96 8.63 -4.55
N ARG A 53 -11.73 8.75 -5.65
CA ARG A 53 -12.03 7.64 -6.56
C ARG A 53 -11.81 8.01 -8.03
N VAL A 54 -11.27 7.07 -8.81
CA VAL A 54 -11.21 7.14 -10.28
C VAL A 54 -12.61 7.04 -10.84
N ASN A 55 -13.01 8.05 -11.61
CA ASN A 55 -14.33 8.20 -12.20
C ASN A 55 -15.48 7.98 -11.20
N GLY A 56 -15.27 8.36 -9.93
CA GLY A 56 -16.23 8.15 -8.84
C GLY A 56 -16.45 6.71 -8.41
N GLN A 57 -15.71 5.73 -8.95
CA GLN A 57 -15.96 4.31 -8.74
C GLN A 57 -14.89 3.64 -7.86
N LEU A 58 -13.62 3.69 -8.27
CA LEU A 58 -12.57 2.88 -7.65
C LEU A 58 -11.58 3.72 -6.84
N ALA A 59 -11.31 3.32 -5.59
CA ALA A 59 -10.43 4.04 -4.66
C ALA A 59 -8.93 3.79 -4.87
N VAL A 60 -8.55 3.12 -5.97
CA VAL A 60 -7.17 2.90 -6.40
C VAL A 60 -6.98 3.33 -7.85
N ALA A 61 -5.79 3.81 -8.19
CA ALA A 61 -5.43 4.29 -9.52
C ALA A 61 -4.85 3.20 -10.43
N ARG A 62 -4.36 2.11 -9.83
CA ARG A 62 -3.85 0.95 -10.55
C ARG A 62 -4.43 -0.32 -9.95
N ALA A 63 -4.89 -1.22 -10.82
CA ALA A 63 -5.40 -2.54 -10.42
C ALA A 63 -5.31 -3.52 -11.59
N PHE A 64 -5.34 -4.81 -11.28
CA PHE A 64 -5.74 -5.83 -12.26
C PHE A 64 -7.28 -5.89 -12.32
N GLY A 65 -7.86 -6.26 -13.47
CA GLY A 65 -9.32 -6.32 -13.61
C GLY A 65 -9.98 -4.96 -13.88
N ASP A 66 -11.20 -4.73 -13.41
CA ASP A 66 -11.97 -3.49 -13.62
C ASP A 66 -12.06 -3.05 -15.09
N GLN A 67 -12.53 -3.96 -15.95
CA GLN A 67 -12.56 -3.78 -17.41
C GLN A 67 -13.24 -2.47 -17.83
N SER A 68 -14.32 -2.07 -17.16
CA SER A 68 -15.05 -0.82 -17.43
C SER A 68 -14.22 0.44 -17.18
N LEU A 69 -13.19 0.37 -16.33
CA LEU A 69 -12.33 1.49 -15.95
C LEU A 69 -10.95 1.45 -16.63
N LYS A 70 -10.67 0.46 -17.47
CA LYS A 70 -9.31 0.26 -18.04
C LYS A 70 -8.76 1.40 -18.87
N ALA A 71 -9.61 2.26 -19.42
CA ALA A 71 -9.15 3.47 -20.10
C ALA A 71 -8.43 4.46 -19.17
N HIS A 72 -8.71 4.42 -17.86
CA HIS A 72 -8.21 5.36 -16.85
C HIS A 72 -7.43 4.68 -15.71
N LEU A 73 -7.49 3.35 -15.65
CA LEU A 73 -6.86 2.53 -14.63
C LEU A 73 -5.66 1.78 -15.20
N SER A 74 -4.48 2.00 -14.63
CA SER A 74 -3.26 1.30 -15.09
C SER A 74 -3.15 -0.11 -14.49
N SER A 75 -2.51 -1.01 -15.21
CA SER A 75 -2.05 -2.32 -14.71
C SER A 75 -0.53 -2.44 -14.74
N GLU A 76 0.16 -1.31 -14.87
CA GLU A 76 1.62 -1.24 -14.82
C GLU A 76 2.09 -1.15 -13.35
N PRO A 77 2.89 -2.11 -12.87
CA PRO A 77 3.40 -2.10 -11.52
C PRO A 77 4.53 -1.09 -11.34
N ASP A 78 4.60 -0.49 -10.16
CA ASP A 78 5.85 0.10 -9.70
C ASP A 78 6.75 -1.03 -9.16
N VAL A 79 7.95 -1.17 -9.75
CA VAL A 79 8.90 -2.23 -9.44
C VAL A 79 10.16 -1.67 -8.78
N LYS A 80 10.57 -2.26 -7.66
CA LYS A 80 11.76 -1.86 -6.89
C LYS A 80 12.64 -3.06 -6.58
N HIS A 81 13.94 -2.90 -6.80
CA HIS A 81 14.96 -3.82 -6.29
C HIS A 81 15.47 -3.33 -4.93
N VAL A 82 15.48 -4.23 -3.95
CA VAL A 82 15.99 -3.99 -2.59
C VAL A 82 17.13 -4.98 -2.31
N PRO A 83 18.39 -4.51 -2.20
CA PRO A 83 19.50 -5.36 -1.79
C PRO A 83 19.26 -5.90 -0.38
N ILE A 84 19.33 -7.23 -0.22
CA ILE A 84 19.21 -7.87 1.09
C ILE A 84 20.61 -7.99 1.67
N ASN A 85 20.79 -7.43 2.87
CA ASN A 85 22.01 -7.52 3.64
C ASN A 85 21.64 -7.72 5.13
N SER A 86 22.64 -7.81 6.02
CA SER A 86 22.42 -8.07 7.46
C SER A 86 21.65 -6.98 8.21
N SER A 87 21.45 -5.79 7.62
CA SER A 87 20.62 -4.73 8.19
C SER A 87 19.12 -5.03 8.10
N VAL A 88 18.70 -5.89 7.16
CA VAL A 88 17.29 -6.20 6.91
C VAL A 88 16.84 -7.31 7.85
N GLU A 89 15.89 -7.01 8.71
CA GLU A 89 15.42 -7.93 9.74
C GLU A 89 14.18 -8.71 9.28
N PHE A 90 13.18 -8.01 8.73
CA PHE A 90 11.95 -8.61 8.20
C PHE A 90 11.21 -7.65 7.28
N VAL A 91 10.23 -8.17 6.55
CA VAL A 91 9.33 -7.39 5.68
C VAL A 91 7.89 -7.65 6.10
N ILE A 92 7.10 -6.59 6.19
CA ILE A 92 5.66 -6.63 6.38
C ILE A 92 5.00 -6.34 5.04
N LEU A 93 4.19 -7.28 4.56
CA LEU A 93 3.30 -7.12 3.41
C LEU A 93 1.87 -7.14 3.93
N ALA A 94 1.09 -6.10 3.67
CA ALA A 94 -0.31 -6.08 4.06
C ALA A 94 -1.16 -5.20 3.13
N SER A 95 -2.47 -5.46 3.15
CA SER A 95 -3.47 -4.62 2.51
C SER A 95 -3.68 -3.32 3.28
N ASP A 96 -4.37 -2.37 2.65
CA ASP A 96 -4.84 -1.11 3.22
C ASP A 96 -5.57 -1.26 4.57
N GLY A 97 -6.24 -2.39 4.81
CA GLY A 97 -6.91 -2.70 6.08
C GLY A 97 -6.00 -2.60 7.31
N LEU A 98 -4.69 -2.84 7.16
CA LEU A 98 -3.69 -2.56 8.20
C LEU A 98 -3.24 -1.10 8.15
N TRP A 99 -2.82 -0.63 6.97
CA TRP A 99 -2.11 0.63 6.79
C TRP A 99 -2.98 1.88 6.97
N LYS A 100 -4.31 1.73 6.92
CA LYS A 100 -5.27 2.79 7.23
C LYS A 100 -5.31 3.16 8.71
N VAL A 101 -4.92 2.24 9.60
CA VAL A 101 -5.05 2.43 11.07
C VAL A 101 -3.75 2.24 11.84
N ILE A 102 -2.73 1.64 11.23
CA ILE A 102 -1.40 1.45 11.83
C ILE A 102 -0.33 2.13 10.98
N LYS A 103 0.50 2.96 11.61
CA LYS A 103 1.65 3.62 10.94
C LYS A 103 2.79 2.62 10.69
N ASN A 104 3.60 2.86 9.66
CA ASN A 104 4.71 1.96 9.28
C ASN A 104 5.64 1.61 10.46
N GLN A 105 6.10 2.63 11.22
CA GLN A 105 6.99 2.41 12.36
C GLN A 105 6.28 1.69 13.51
N GLU A 106 5.02 2.02 13.77
CA GLU A 106 4.20 1.33 14.77
C GLU A 106 4.07 -0.17 14.45
N ALA A 107 3.83 -0.52 13.17
CA ALA A 107 3.77 -1.91 12.73
C ALA A 107 5.09 -2.65 12.99
N VAL A 108 6.23 -2.03 12.69
CA VAL A 108 7.55 -2.60 12.98
C VAL A 108 7.77 -2.77 14.49
N ASP A 109 7.47 -1.75 15.29
CA ASP A 109 7.67 -1.80 16.73
C ASP A 109 6.81 -2.85 17.43
N LEU A 110 5.59 -3.09 16.93
CA LEU A 110 4.68 -4.11 17.44
C LEU A 110 5.21 -5.54 17.29
N VAL A 111 6.01 -5.81 16.25
CA VAL A 111 6.40 -7.18 15.89
C VAL A 111 7.89 -7.45 15.92
N LYS A 112 8.77 -6.44 16.02
CA LYS A 112 10.22 -6.63 15.98
C LYS A 112 10.78 -7.57 17.06
N SER A 113 10.08 -7.71 18.19
CA SER A 113 10.46 -8.62 19.28
C SER A 113 9.85 -10.03 19.15
N ILE A 114 8.96 -10.26 18.19
CA ILE A 114 8.25 -11.52 17.99
C ILE A 114 9.00 -12.37 16.97
N LYS A 115 9.55 -13.50 17.40
CA LYS A 115 10.35 -14.40 16.54
C LYS A 115 9.51 -15.21 15.55
N ASP A 116 8.30 -15.59 15.92
CA ASP A 116 7.40 -16.35 15.04
C ASP A 116 6.65 -15.39 14.08
N PRO A 117 6.88 -15.48 12.76
CA PRO A 117 6.21 -14.62 11.78
C PRO A 117 4.69 -14.75 11.81
N GLN A 118 4.16 -15.93 12.16
CA GLN A 118 2.71 -16.12 12.19
C GLN A 118 2.07 -15.44 13.41
N ALA A 119 2.70 -15.52 14.58
CA ALA A 119 2.32 -14.73 15.76
C ALA A 119 2.45 -13.22 15.51
N ALA A 120 3.51 -12.78 14.83
CA ALA A 120 3.70 -11.38 14.45
C ALA A 120 2.57 -10.87 13.54
N ALA A 121 2.24 -11.62 12.48
CA ALA A 121 1.14 -11.28 11.58
C ALA A 121 -0.20 -11.22 12.32
N LYS A 122 -0.49 -12.20 13.19
CA LYS A 122 -1.70 -12.19 14.03
C LYS A 122 -1.75 -10.95 14.92
N ARG A 123 -0.65 -10.59 15.58
CA ARG A 123 -0.57 -9.37 16.40
C ARG A 123 -0.94 -8.13 15.60
N LEU A 124 -0.39 -7.95 14.41
CA LEU A 124 -0.72 -6.81 13.54
C LEU A 124 -2.21 -6.78 13.18
N THR A 125 -2.80 -7.92 12.81
CA THR A 125 -4.22 -7.98 12.46
C THR A 125 -5.12 -7.67 13.65
N SER A 126 -4.81 -8.20 14.84
CA SER A 126 -5.56 -7.91 16.07
C SER A 126 -5.50 -6.44 16.46
N GLU A 127 -4.31 -5.84 16.39
CA GLU A 127 -4.10 -4.43 16.70
C GLU A 127 -4.86 -3.53 15.71
N ALA A 128 -4.87 -3.88 14.41
CA ALA A 128 -5.58 -3.12 13.40
C ALA A 128 -7.10 -3.17 13.59
N LEU A 129 -7.64 -4.34 13.96
CA LEU A 129 -9.06 -4.52 14.25
C LEU A 129 -9.51 -3.71 15.47
N ALA A 130 -8.64 -3.56 16.49
CA ALA A 130 -8.94 -2.78 17.69
C ALA A 130 -8.97 -1.26 17.46
N LYS A 131 -8.40 -0.78 16.34
CA LYS A 131 -8.32 0.64 15.98
C LYS A 131 -9.34 1.07 14.92
N ARG A 132 -10.19 0.16 14.45
CA ARG A 132 -11.33 0.49 13.58
C ARG A 132 -12.45 1.14 14.38
#